data_AF-A0A9P7GMC3-F1
#
_entry.id   AF-A0A9P7GMC3-F1
#
_cell.length_a   1.000
_cell.length_b   1.000
_cell.length_c   1.000
_cell.angle_alpha   90.00
_cell.angle_beta   90.00
_cell.angle_gamma   90.00
#
_symmetry.space_group_name_H-M   'P 1'
#
loop_
_entity.id
_entity.type
_entity.pdbx_description
1 polymer ?
#
loop_
_entity_poly.entity_id
_entity_poly.type
_entity_poly.pdbx_seq_one_letter_code
_entity_poly.pdbx_strand_id
1 'polypeptide(L)'
;MDALKNILSPLGMNTGAIQDTLKLVVIGGTVETARRASVSAWNGFVDSFFLTAHFSQEDYPYDWLMHWLAKQPAWGRSREFEITTRSVGRNGLTQSTTGDLEEDEEEDVGDLVHGRRKRKVAFMPSLDTTHTIYYRGHWLRITRTKRYPDYGHGASLKISVVARNNDILKKLVLEAKREYEKDAEHRVHIFMADTTYGCWRWNGARQKRPMSSIVLQPGVKDMLLADCKDFLCSEEWDSFPKRIPVAWCSWERQDFFDSFISRRTGT
;
A
#
# COMPACT_ATOMS: atom_id res chain seq x y z
N MET A 1 57.46 -41.37 32.93
CA MET A 1 56.85 -40.14 32.40
C MET A 1 57.25 -40.03 30.92
N ASP A 2 56.87 -41.03 30.10
CA ASP A 2 57.51 -41.20 28.78
C ASP A 2 56.50 -41.56 27.67
N ALA A 3 55.21 -41.74 28.02
CA ALA A 3 54.15 -41.99 27.06
C ALA A 3 53.63 -40.71 26.36
N LEU A 4 53.78 -39.53 27.00
CA LEU A 4 53.36 -38.25 26.42
C LEU A 4 54.39 -37.64 25.44
N LYS A 5 55.62 -38.14 25.42
CA LYS A 5 56.66 -37.66 24.48
C LYS A 5 56.57 -38.32 23.10
N ASN A 6 55.93 -39.48 22.99
CA ASN A 6 55.86 -40.24 21.74
C ASN A 6 54.58 -40.00 20.91
N ILE A 7 53.59 -39.26 21.44
CA ILE A 7 52.37 -38.89 20.68
C ILE A 7 52.55 -37.57 19.90
N LEU A 8 53.59 -36.79 20.22
CA LEU A 8 53.92 -35.54 19.52
C LEU A 8 54.92 -35.73 18.35
N SER A 9 55.26 -36.97 18.00
CA SER A 9 56.25 -37.28 16.96
C SER A 9 55.78 -38.44 16.09
N PRO A 10 54.95 -38.16 15.08
CA PRO A 10 55.49 -38.25 13.72
C PRO A 10 55.13 -37.00 12.93
N LEU A 11 55.52 -35.84 13.46
CA LEU A 11 55.69 -34.64 12.67
C LEU A 11 57.18 -34.50 12.37
N GLY A 12 57.70 -35.46 11.60
CA GLY A 12 58.76 -35.18 10.63
C GLY A 12 58.18 -34.23 9.58
N MET A 13 57.88 -33.01 10.01
CA MET A 13 57.32 -31.95 9.20
C MET A 13 58.36 -31.66 8.16
N ASN A 14 58.10 -32.10 6.93
CA ASN A 14 58.54 -31.35 5.78
C ASN A 14 58.01 -29.94 6.00
N THR A 15 58.84 -29.03 6.52
CA THR A 15 58.46 -27.66 6.87
C THR A 15 57.84 -26.95 5.67
N GLY A 16 58.18 -27.39 4.45
CA GLY A 16 57.53 -27.04 3.20
C GLY A 16 56.03 -27.36 3.16
N ALA A 17 55.56 -28.53 3.60
CA ALA A 17 54.14 -28.91 3.51
C ALA A 17 53.23 -28.05 4.39
N ILE A 18 53.71 -27.66 5.58
CA ILE A 18 52.96 -26.77 6.49
C ILE A 18 53.05 -25.32 6.02
N GLN A 19 54.21 -24.90 5.52
CA GLN A 19 54.34 -23.60 4.87
C GLN A 19 53.45 -23.49 3.63
N ASP A 20 53.31 -24.54 2.84
CA ASP A 20 52.47 -24.56 1.64
C ASP A 20 50.98 -24.60 1.99
N THR A 21 50.60 -25.30 3.06
CA THR A 21 49.23 -25.22 3.61
C THR A 21 48.92 -23.81 4.11
N LEU A 22 49.86 -23.17 4.82
CA LEU A 22 49.70 -21.79 5.30
C LEU A 22 49.60 -20.80 4.13
N LYS A 23 50.41 -20.96 3.07
CA LYS A 23 50.32 -20.16 1.84
C LYS A 23 48.95 -20.30 1.19
N LEU A 24 48.42 -21.52 1.08
CA LEU A 24 47.09 -21.77 0.53
C LEU A 24 45.99 -21.11 1.37
N VAL A 25 46.10 -21.13 2.70
CA VAL A 25 45.15 -20.44 3.60
C VAL A 25 45.24 -18.92 3.43
N VAL A 26 46.44 -18.34 3.29
CA VAL A 26 46.62 -16.90 3.07
C VAL A 26 46.09 -16.48 1.70
N ILE A 27 46.38 -17.25 0.64
CA ILE A 27 45.86 -17.00 -0.70
C ILE A 27 44.33 -17.16 -0.73
N GLY A 28 43.80 -18.23 -0.14
CA GLY A 28 42.35 -18.43 -0.02
C GLY A 28 41.67 -17.32 0.77
N GLY A 29 42.27 -16.91 1.90
CA GLY A 29 41.77 -15.83 2.73
C GLY A 29 41.77 -14.49 2.01
N THR A 30 42.87 -14.14 1.33
CA THR A 30 42.98 -12.89 0.57
C THR A 30 42.02 -12.85 -0.62
N VAL A 31 41.86 -13.95 -1.35
CA VAL A 31 40.90 -14.05 -2.46
C VAL A 31 39.46 -13.93 -1.96
N GLU A 32 39.12 -14.58 -0.84
CA GLU A 32 37.76 -14.49 -0.26
C GLU A 32 37.47 -13.08 0.28
N THR A 33 38.44 -12.43 0.94
CA THR A 33 38.31 -11.03 1.36
C THR A 33 38.17 -10.10 0.17
N ALA A 34 38.98 -10.28 -0.88
CA ALA A 34 38.88 -9.49 -2.11
C ALA A 34 37.54 -9.67 -2.82
N ARG A 35 37.03 -10.92 -2.88
CA ARG A 35 35.69 -11.22 -3.42
C ARG A 35 34.61 -10.52 -2.62
N ARG A 36 34.62 -10.63 -1.29
CA ARG A 36 33.63 -9.98 -0.42
C ARG A 36 33.67 -8.46 -0.54
N ALA A 37 34.87 -7.87 -0.55
CA ALA A 37 35.03 -6.44 -0.72
C ALA A 37 34.55 -5.96 -2.09
N SER A 38 34.87 -6.69 -3.16
CA SER A 38 34.44 -6.37 -4.53
C SER A 38 32.93 -6.46 -4.68
N VAL A 39 32.29 -7.50 -4.14
CA VAL A 39 30.83 -7.65 -4.16
C VAL A 39 30.17 -6.54 -3.34
N SER A 40 30.72 -6.18 -2.18
CA SER A 40 30.18 -5.10 -1.36
C SER A 40 30.31 -3.73 -2.04
N ALA A 41 31.46 -3.43 -2.64
CA ALA A 41 31.68 -2.19 -3.38
C ALA A 41 30.77 -2.11 -4.63
N TRP A 42 30.62 -3.22 -5.35
CA TRP A 42 29.73 -3.31 -6.49
C TRP A 42 28.27 -3.12 -6.10
N ASN A 43 27.80 -3.79 -5.04
CA ASN A 43 26.44 -3.62 -4.54
C ASN A 43 26.19 -2.18 -4.09
N GLY A 44 27.12 -1.55 -3.36
CA GLY A 44 27.00 -0.15 -2.98
C GLY A 44 26.95 0.80 -4.17
N PHE A 45 27.77 0.55 -5.20
CA PHE A 45 27.72 1.30 -6.45
C PHE A 45 26.38 1.15 -7.15
N VAL A 46 25.89 -0.09 -7.31
CA VAL A 46 24.59 -0.38 -7.91
C VAL A 46 23.46 0.28 -7.12
N ASP A 47 23.41 0.09 -5.80
CA ASP A 47 22.39 0.66 -4.92
C ASP A 47 22.34 2.19 -4.98
N SER A 48 23.46 2.85 -5.27
CA SER A 48 23.49 4.31 -5.49
C SER A 48 22.69 4.77 -6.72
N PHE A 49 22.43 3.91 -7.71
CA PHE A 49 21.60 4.22 -8.87
C PHE A 49 20.14 3.78 -8.72
N PHE A 50 19.85 2.94 -7.73
CA PHE A 50 18.51 2.41 -7.49
C PHE A 50 17.85 3.14 -6.31
N LEU A 51 16.89 4.01 -6.62
CA LEU A 51 16.03 4.57 -5.60
C LEU A 51 14.93 3.56 -5.25
N THR A 52 14.90 3.10 -4.01
CA THR A 52 13.94 2.10 -3.54
C THR A 52 12.97 2.69 -2.52
N ALA A 53 11.68 2.55 -2.76
CA ALA A 53 10.61 2.90 -1.83
C ALA A 53 9.85 1.66 -1.34
N HIS A 54 9.47 1.69 -0.08
CA HIS A 54 8.73 0.63 0.60
C HIS A 54 7.35 1.17 1.01
N PHE A 55 6.30 0.45 0.63
CA PHE A 55 4.91 0.80 0.97
C PHE A 55 4.30 -0.34 1.77
N SER A 56 3.77 -0.03 2.95
CA SER A 56 3.07 -1.00 3.80
C SER A 56 1.63 -1.15 3.31
N GLN A 57 1.08 -2.37 3.34
CA GLN A 57 -0.35 -2.58 3.09
C GLN A 57 -1.25 -1.83 4.08
N GLU A 58 -0.71 -1.39 5.23
CA GLU A 58 -1.44 -0.61 6.22
C GLU A 58 -1.75 0.82 5.78
N ASP A 59 -1.00 1.35 4.81
CA ASP A 59 -1.11 2.74 4.37
C ASP A 59 -1.90 2.89 3.06
N TYR A 60 -2.60 4.01 2.91
CA TYR A 60 -3.35 4.34 1.68
C TYR A 60 -2.55 4.31 0.37
N PRO A 61 -1.27 4.76 0.30
CA PRO A 61 -0.50 4.72 -0.93
C PRO A 61 -0.31 3.32 -1.50
N TYR A 62 -0.35 2.27 -0.67
CA TYR A 62 -0.32 0.89 -1.17
C TYR A 62 -1.55 0.58 -2.02
N ASP A 63 -2.75 0.95 -1.56
CA ASP A 63 -3.98 0.73 -2.31
C ASP A 63 -4.00 1.53 -3.63
N TRP A 64 -3.50 2.78 -3.61
CA TRP A 64 -3.39 3.60 -4.82
C TRP A 64 -2.45 2.97 -5.86
N LEU A 65 -1.28 2.52 -5.40
CA LEU A 65 -0.28 1.90 -6.27
C LEU A 65 -0.74 0.54 -6.80
N MET A 66 -1.36 -0.29 -5.96
CA MET A 66 -1.93 -1.57 -6.42
C MET A 66 -3.03 -1.35 -7.46
N HIS A 67 -3.88 -0.33 -7.27
CA HIS A 67 -4.89 0.06 -8.24
C HIS A 67 -4.29 0.53 -9.56
N TRP A 68 -3.30 1.43 -9.51
CA TRP A 68 -2.59 1.90 -10.70
C TRP A 68 -1.84 0.77 -11.40
N LEU A 69 -1.25 -0.14 -10.64
CA LEU A 69 -0.54 -1.29 -11.17
C LEU A 69 -1.48 -2.20 -11.93
N ALA A 70 -2.65 -2.56 -11.41
CA ALA A 70 -3.58 -3.47 -12.09
C ALA A 70 -3.97 -3.01 -13.51
N LYS A 71 -3.91 -1.70 -13.79
CA LYS A 71 -4.21 -1.09 -15.09
C LYS A 71 -3.03 -1.03 -16.06
N GLN A 72 -1.87 -1.56 -15.71
CA GLN A 72 -0.72 -1.48 -16.58
C GLN A 72 -0.82 -2.50 -17.73
N PRO A 73 -0.58 -2.09 -19.00
CA PRO A 73 -0.55 -3.01 -20.14
C PRO A 73 0.61 -4.01 -20.08
N ALA A 74 1.56 -3.80 -19.18
CA ALA A 74 2.69 -4.70 -18.98
C ALA A 74 2.27 -6.11 -18.54
N TRP A 75 1.11 -6.27 -17.90
CA TRP A 75 0.64 -7.59 -17.44
C TRP A 75 0.30 -8.54 -18.57
N GLY A 76 -0.29 -8.04 -19.67
CA GLY A 76 -0.58 -8.87 -20.85
C GLY A 76 0.68 -9.45 -21.51
N ARG A 77 1.85 -8.87 -21.24
CA ARG A 77 3.16 -9.35 -21.72
C ARG A 77 3.97 -10.08 -20.64
N SER A 78 3.54 -10.04 -19.38
CA SER A 78 4.27 -10.68 -18.28
C SER A 78 4.03 -12.19 -18.31
N ARG A 79 5.09 -12.97 -18.05
CA ARG A 79 5.00 -14.44 -17.97
C ARG A 79 4.50 -14.91 -16.60
N GLU A 80 4.51 -14.03 -15.60
CA GLU A 80 4.13 -14.32 -14.23
C GLU A 80 3.26 -13.17 -13.71
N PHE A 81 2.07 -13.48 -13.20
CA PHE A 81 1.14 -12.52 -12.61
C PHE A 81 0.12 -13.27 -11.74
N GLU A 82 -0.37 -12.60 -10.71
CA GLU A 82 -1.47 -13.10 -9.89
C GLU A 82 -2.79 -12.73 -10.56
N ILE A 83 -3.67 -13.72 -10.68
CA ILE A 83 -5.04 -13.54 -11.16
C ILE A 83 -5.94 -13.55 -9.94
N THR A 84 -6.66 -12.45 -9.69
CA THR A 84 -7.60 -12.39 -8.57
C THR A 84 -8.95 -11.81 -8.97
N THR A 85 -10.00 -12.40 -8.42
CA THR A 85 -11.37 -11.88 -8.47
C THR A 85 -11.70 -11.05 -7.23
N ARG A 86 -10.77 -10.99 -6.26
CA ARG A 86 -10.91 -10.18 -5.06
C ARG A 86 -10.49 -8.74 -5.38
N SER A 87 -11.12 -7.78 -4.72
CA SER A 87 -10.77 -6.38 -4.91
C SER A 87 -9.29 -6.13 -4.63
N VAL A 88 -8.65 -5.42 -5.55
CA VAL A 88 -7.21 -5.11 -5.61
C VAL A 88 -6.72 -4.36 -4.36
N GLY A 89 -7.61 -3.60 -3.72
CA GLY A 89 -7.34 -2.89 -2.49
C GLY A 89 -8.33 -3.25 -1.38
N ARG A 90 -8.01 -2.77 -0.16
CA ARG A 90 -8.83 -2.93 1.05
C ARG A 90 -10.27 -2.41 0.89
N ASN A 91 -10.48 -1.49 -0.05
CA ASN A 91 -11.70 -0.71 -0.20
C ASN A 91 -12.60 -1.15 -1.37
N GLY A 92 -12.36 -2.31 -1.99
CA GLY A 92 -13.30 -2.83 -2.98
C GLY A 92 -13.23 -2.17 -4.36
N LEU A 93 -12.19 -1.37 -4.65
CA LEU A 93 -12.05 -0.70 -5.95
C LEU A 93 -11.67 -1.75 -7.02
N THR A 94 -12.68 -2.32 -7.68
CA THR A 94 -12.48 -3.20 -8.84
C THR A 94 -12.65 -2.38 -10.11
N GLN A 95 -11.69 -2.46 -11.03
CA GLN A 95 -11.86 -2.02 -12.41
C GLN A 95 -10.95 -2.79 -13.37
N SER A 96 -11.33 -2.73 -14.65
CA SER A 96 -10.75 -3.43 -15.80
C SER A 96 -9.23 -3.36 -15.82
N THR A 97 -8.63 -4.53 -16.03
CA THR A 97 -7.20 -4.66 -16.23
C THR A 97 -6.94 -4.82 -17.72
N THR A 98 -5.80 -4.36 -18.21
CA THR A 98 -5.45 -4.30 -19.65
C THR A 98 -5.17 -5.67 -20.29
N GLY A 99 -5.65 -6.75 -19.67
CA GLY A 99 -5.58 -8.12 -20.18
C GLY A 99 -6.93 -8.82 -20.15
N ASP A 100 -8.03 -8.10 -19.88
CA ASP A 100 -9.38 -8.65 -20.08
C ASP A 100 -9.48 -9.02 -21.57
N LEU A 101 -9.76 -10.30 -21.85
CA LEU A 101 -10.27 -10.67 -23.16
C LEU A 101 -11.61 -9.94 -23.26
N GLU A 102 -11.65 -8.88 -24.05
CA GLU A 102 -12.90 -8.26 -24.47
C GLU A 102 -13.68 -9.36 -25.20
N GLU A 103 -14.53 -10.10 -24.47
CA GLU A 103 -15.76 -10.58 -25.08
C GLU A 103 -16.53 -9.31 -25.42
N ASP A 104 -16.44 -8.95 -26.70
CA ASP A 104 -17.19 -7.90 -27.38
C ASP A 104 -18.68 -7.99 -27.04
N GLU A 105 -19.09 -7.45 -25.90
CA GLU A 105 -20.49 -7.18 -25.59
C GLU A 105 -20.57 -5.82 -24.92
N GLU A 106 -20.78 -4.84 -25.81
CA GLU A 106 -21.47 -3.57 -25.66
C GLU A 106 -21.61 -3.01 -24.23
N GLU A 107 -21.14 -1.77 -24.09
CA GLU A 107 -21.53 -0.85 -23.03
C GLU A 107 -23.07 -0.74 -22.96
N ASP A 108 -23.75 -1.63 -22.24
CA ASP A 108 -25.16 -1.46 -21.94
C ASP A 108 -25.50 -1.71 -20.46
N VAL A 109 -26.49 -0.94 -20.04
CA VAL A 109 -26.99 -0.71 -18.71
C VAL A 109 -27.57 -1.99 -18.12
N GLY A 110 -26.78 -2.71 -17.32
CA GLY A 110 -27.32 -3.73 -16.42
C GLY A 110 -26.55 -5.04 -16.40
N ASP A 111 -25.35 -5.02 -15.82
CA ASP A 111 -24.53 -6.23 -15.65
C ASP A 111 -25.07 -7.15 -14.53
N LEU A 112 -26.20 -7.80 -14.82
CA LEU A 112 -26.81 -8.90 -14.09
C LEU A 112 -26.93 -10.11 -15.02
N VAL A 113 -25.83 -10.81 -15.28
CA VAL A 113 -25.92 -12.20 -15.76
C VAL A 113 -26.45 -13.04 -14.60
N HIS A 114 -27.70 -13.53 -14.71
CA HIS A 114 -28.39 -14.36 -13.72
C HIS A 114 -28.55 -13.77 -12.30
N GLY A 115 -28.66 -12.43 -12.17
CA GLY A 115 -28.82 -11.80 -10.85
C GLY A 115 -27.53 -11.79 -10.01
N ARG A 116 -26.38 -12.16 -10.58
CA ARG A 116 -25.05 -12.05 -9.95
C ARG A 116 -24.22 -11.04 -10.73
N ARG A 117 -23.57 -10.10 -10.03
CA ARG A 117 -22.57 -9.19 -10.62
C ARG A 117 -21.49 -10.01 -11.34
N LYS A 118 -21.20 -9.73 -12.61
CA LYS A 118 -20.07 -10.29 -13.35
C LYS A 118 -18.80 -10.00 -12.53
N ARG A 119 -18.08 -11.06 -12.15
CA ARG A 119 -16.85 -10.93 -11.37
C ARG A 119 -15.72 -10.57 -12.33
N LYS A 120 -15.37 -9.28 -12.37
CA LYS A 120 -14.21 -8.81 -13.12
C LYS A 120 -12.93 -9.41 -12.53
N VAL A 121 -12.07 -9.91 -13.40
CA VAL A 121 -10.78 -10.49 -13.04
C VAL A 121 -9.72 -9.40 -13.14
N ALA A 122 -8.87 -9.28 -12.13
CA ALA A 122 -7.76 -8.34 -12.11
C ALA A 122 -6.42 -9.07 -12.11
N PHE A 123 -5.54 -8.66 -13.04
CA PHE A 123 -4.15 -9.09 -13.10
C PHE A 123 -3.27 -8.19 -12.22
N MET A 124 -2.40 -8.80 -11.43
CA MET A 124 -1.55 -8.12 -10.46
C MET A 124 -0.14 -8.70 -10.40
N PRO A 125 0.83 -7.96 -9.84
CA PRO A 125 2.14 -8.53 -9.54
C PRO A 125 1.99 -9.71 -8.58
N SER A 126 2.51 -10.87 -9.00
CA SER A 126 2.62 -12.07 -8.17
C SER A 126 3.45 -11.81 -6.91
N LEU A 127 3.12 -12.51 -5.82
CA LEU A 127 3.85 -12.46 -4.56
C LEU A 127 5.28 -13.01 -4.75
N ASP A 128 6.22 -12.36 -4.07
CA ASP A 128 7.66 -12.64 -4.06
C ASP A 128 8.32 -12.66 -5.45
N THR A 129 7.59 -12.20 -6.47
CA THR A 129 8.08 -12.05 -7.83
C THR A 129 8.42 -10.59 -8.10
N THR A 130 9.50 -10.39 -8.84
CA THR A 130 9.94 -9.06 -9.24
C THR A 130 9.57 -8.77 -10.68
N HIS A 131 8.66 -7.82 -10.87
CA HIS A 131 8.17 -7.37 -12.17
C HIS A 131 8.89 -6.11 -12.61
N THR A 132 9.18 -6.00 -13.90
CA THR A 132 9.80 -4.80 -14.46
C THR A 132 8.82 -4.10 -15.40
N ILE A 133 8.48 -2.86 -15.10
CA ILE A 133 7.60 -2.03 -15.92
C ILE A 133 8.33 -0.76 -16.36
N TYR A 134 7.91 -0.20 -17.50
CA TYR A 134 8.47 1.03 -18.02
C TYR A 134 7.52 2.20 -17.71
N TYR A 135 8.02 3.25 -17.08
CA TYR A 135 7.24 4.42 -16.70
C TYR A 135 8.04 5.70 -16.95
N ARG A 136 7.51 6.57 -17.83
CA ARG A 136 8.06 7.91 -18.13
C ARG A 136 9.59 7.94 -18.31
N GLY A 137 10.15 7.08 -19.15
CA GLY A 137 11.60 7.05 -19.38
C GLY A 137 12.40 6.16 -18.44
N HIS A 138 11.78 5.59 -17.41
CA HIS A 138 12.48 4.87 -16.35
C HIS A 138 11.97 3.44 -16.20
N TRP A 139 12.88 2.53 -15.89
CA TRP A 139 12.55 1.15 -15.54
C TRP A 139 12.24 1.07 -14.04
N LEU A 140 11.01 0.65 -13.73
CA LEU A 140 10.54 0.38 -12.38
C LEU A 140 10.58 -1.13 -12.14
N ARG A 141 11.24 -1.51 -11.06
CA ARG A 141 11.29 -2.87 -10.56
C ARG A 141 10.39 -2.99 -9.33
N ILE A 142 9.37 -3.82 -9.44
CA ILE A 142 8.27 -3.89 -8.48
C ILE A 142 8.25 -5.29 -7.90
N THR A 143 8.39 -5.38 -6.59
CA THR A 143 8.37 -6.64 -5.86
C THR A 143 7.32 -6.53 -4.76
N ARG A 144 6.34 -7.43 -4.77
CA ARG A 144 5.35 -7.53 -3.71
C ARG A 144 5.77 -8.65 -2.78
N THR A 145 6.11 -8.34 -1.53
CA THR A 145 6.56 -9.32 -0.55
C THR A 145 5.53 -9.50 0.54
N LYS A 146 5.35 -10.71 1.03
CA LYS A 146 4.52 -10.97 2.21
C LYS A 146 5.43 -11.04 3.44
N ARG A 147 5.11 -10.30 4.51
CA ARG A 147 5.86 -10.44 5.77
C ARG A 147 5.46 -11.77 6.44
N TYR A 148 6.45 -12.61 6.72
CA TYR A 148 6.34 -13.83 7.51
C TYR A 148 7.04 -13.58 8.86
N PRO A 149 6.53 -14.02 10.03
CA PRO A 149 5.42 -14.94 10.29
C PRO A 149 4.10 -14.24 10.69
N ASP A 150 3.92 -12.96 10.36
CA ASP A 150 2.74 -12.20 10.76
C ASP A 150 1.47 -12.98 10.39
N TYR A 151 0.73 -13.41 11.42
CA TYR A 151 -0.54 -14.13 11.33
C TYR A 151 -1.66 -13.29 10.66
N GLY A 152 -1.31 -12.10 10.14
CA GLY A 152 -2.19 -11.15 9.49
C GLY A 152 -1.93 -10.97 7.99
N HIS A 153 -2.77 -10.14 7.37
CA HIS A 153 -2.64 -9.69 5.97
C HIS A 153 -1.59 -8.58 5.86
N GLY A 154 -0.31 -8.91 6.09
CA GLY A 154 0.81 -7.99 5.98
C GLY A 154 1.59 -8.16 4.67
N ALA A 155 1.10 -7.60 3.57
CA ALA A 155 1.89 -7.44 2.36
C ALA A 155 2.66 -6.11 2.38
N SER A 156 3.80 -6.05 1.71
CA SER A 156 4.52 -4.81 1.44
C SER A 156 4.89 -4.74 -0.02
N LEU A 157 4.77 -3.55 -0.60
CA LEU A 157 5.17 -3.29 -1.98
C LEU A 157 6.51 -2.56 -1.98
N LYS A 158 7.49 -3.12 -2.69
CA LYS A 158 8.81 -2.53 -2.91
C LYS A 158 8.90 -2.07 -4.36
N ILE A 159 9.11 -0.78 -4.58
CA ILE A 159 9.32 -0.20 -5.92
C ILE A 159 10.74 0.36 -5.97
N SER A 160 11.57 -0.20 -6.85
CA SER A 160 12.92 0.30 -7.13
C SER A 160 12.95 0.93 -8.51
N VAL A 161 13.52 2.12 -8.65
CA VAL A 161 13.67 2.80 -9.94
C VAL A 161 15.14 3.11 -10.21
N VAL A 162 15.57 2.94 -11.45
CA VAL A 162 16.88 3.41 -11.90
C VAL A 162 16.78 4.91 -12.15
N ALA A 163 16.99 5.73 -11.12
CA ALA A 163 16.93 7.18 -11.22
C ALA A 163 17.83 7.84 -10.17
N ARG A 164 18.46 8.97 -10.55
CA ARG A 164 19.26 9.80 -9.64
C ARG A 164 18.38 10.72 -8.76
N ASN A 165 17.12 10.95 -9.13
CA ASN A 165 16.21 11.87 -8.45
C ASN A 165 14.91 11.16 -8.00
N ASN A 166 14.39 11.52 -6.82
CA ASN A 166 13.16 10.99 -6.24
C ASN A 166 11.86 11.55 -6.82
N ASP A 167 11.94 12.58 -7.66
CA ASP A 167 10.76 13.19 -8.28
C ASP A 167 9.93 12.22 -9.12
N ILE A 168 10.56 11.18 -9.69
CA ILE A 168 9.84 10.17 -10.46
C ILE A 168 8.89 9.34 -9.58
N LEU A 169 9.31 8.97 -8.37
CA LEU A 169 8.48 8.22 -7.43
C LEU A 169 7.34 9.10 -6.88
N LYS A 170 7.62 10.38 -6.60
CA LYS A 170 6.57 11.33 -6.21
C LYS A 170 5.51 11.48 -7.30
N LYS A 171 5.95 11.65 -8.56
CA LYS A 171 5.04 11.73 -9.72
C LYS A 171 4.21 10.46 -9.89
N LEU A 172 4.83 9.29 -9.70
CA LEU A 172 4.13 8.00 -9.73
C LEU A 172 3.03 7.93 -8.67
N VAL A 173 3.34 8.26 -7.42
CA VAL A 173 2.37 8.22 -6.31
C VAL A 173 1.24 9.23 -6.53
N LEU A 174 1.55 10.45 -7.00
CA LEU A 174 0.54 11.46 -7.32
C LEU A 174 -0.37 11.05 -8.47
N GLU A 175 0.18 10.41 -9.51
CA GLU A 175 -0.59 9.88 -10.62
C GLU A 175 -1.53 8.76 -10.16
N ALA A 176 -0.99 7.81 -9.37
CA ALA A 176 -1.76 6.72 -8.79
C ALA A 176 -2.89 7.23 -7.88
N LYS A 177 -2.61 8.24 -7.06
CA LYS A 177 -3.61 8.91 -6.21
C LYS A 177 -4.73 9.52 -7.05
N ARG A 178 -4.38 10.33 -8.06
CA ARG A 178 -5.35 11.00 -8.93
C ARG A 178 -6.25 10.00 -9.64
N GLU A 179 -5.68 8.91 -10.13
CA GLU A 179 -6.43 7.85 -10.80
C GLU A 179 -7.34 7.08 -9.84
N TYR A 180 -6.87 6.83 -8.62
CA TYR A 180 -7.69 6.24 -7.57
C TYR A 180 -8.88 7.15 -7.20
N GLU A 181 -8.64 8.45 -7.03
CA GLU A 181 -9.68 9.44 -6.70
C GLU A 181 -10.72 9.57 -7.82
N LYS A 182 -10.27 9.60 -9.09
CA LYS A 182 -11.17 9.63 -10.26
C LYS A 182 -12.14 8.45 -10.26
N ASP A 183 -11.65 7.26 -9.93
CA ASP A 183 -12.48 6.05 -9.92
C ASP A 183 -13.29 5.88 -8.63
N ALA A 184 -12.87 6.55 -7.55
CA ALA A 184 -13.61 6.61 -6.30
C ALA A 184 -14.72 7.67 -6.33
N GLU A 185 -14.65 8.69 -7.20
CA GLU A 185 -15.60 9.81 -7.23
C GLU A 185 -17.08 9.38 -7.33
N HIS A 186 -17.34 8.33 -8.10
CA HIS A 186 -18.69 7.81 -8.33
C HIS A 186 -19.11 6.75 -7.30
N ARG A 187 -18.29 6.47 -6.29
CA ARG A 187 -18.51 5.42 -5.29
C ARG A 187 -18.43 5.98 -3.86
N VAL A 188 -19.33 5.54 -3.02
CA VAL A 188 -19.35 5.84 -1.59
C VAL A 188 -18.91 4.58 -0.84
N HIS A 189 -17.79 4.67 -0.13
CA HIS A 189 -17.30 3.60 0.73
C HIS A 189 -18.12 3.57 2.04
N ILE A 190 -18.61 2.40 2.40
CA ILE A 190 -19.39 2.17 3.61
C ILE A 190 -18.49 1.46 4.62
N PHE A 191 -18.25 2.12 5.74
CA PHE A 191 -17.55 1.57 6.88
C PHE A 191 -18.57 1.23 7.97
N MET A 192 -18.41 0.07 8.61
CA MET A 192 -19.19 -0.36 9.75
C MET A 192 -18.27 -0.53 10.95
N ALA A 193 -18.77 -0.20 12.14
CA ALA A 193 -18.03 -0.47 13.36
C ALA A 193 -17.92 -1.98 13.57
N ASP A 194 -16.70 -2.48 13.71
CA ASP A 194 -16.44 -3.84 14.17
C ASP A 194 -16.39 -3.81 15.70
N THR A 195 -17.43 -4.35 16.32
CA THR A 195 -17.56 -4.43 17.78
C THR A 195 -16.55 -5.37 18.43
N THR A 196 -15.88 -6.23 17.65
CA THR A 196 -14.90 -7.20 18.17
C THR A 196 -13.53 -6.57 18.40
N TYR A 197 -13.12 -5.66 17.51
CA TYR A 197 -11.78 -5.08 17.50
C TYR A 197 -11.77 -3.55 17.70
N GLY A 198 -12.94 -2.94 17.93
CA GLY A 198 -13.05 -1.50 18.19
C GLY A 198 -12.58 -0.64 17.00
N CYS A 199 -12.67 -1.16 15.78
CA CYS A 199 -12.15 -0.50 14.58
C CYS A 199 -13.25 -0.35 13.52
N TRP A 200 -13.06 0.61 12.59
CA TRP A 200 -13.93 0.75 11.43
C TRP A 200 -13.54 -0.26 10.37
N ARG A 201 -14.47 -1.14 10.02
CA ARG A 201 -14.28 -2.16 8.99
C ARG A 201 -14.98 -1.75 7.70
N TRP A 202 -14.27 -1.86 6.59
CA TRP A 202 -14.87 -1.68 5.27
C TRP A 202 -15.88 -2.80 4.98
N ASN A 203 -17.11 -2.42 4.60
CA ASN A 203 -18.19 -3.36 4.30
C ASN A 203 -18.57 -3.41 2.82
N GLY A 204 -18.28 -2.34 2.08
CA GLY A 204 -18.64 -2.27 0.67
C GLY A 204 -18.50 -0.88 0.08
N ALA A 205 -18.70 -0.79 -1.24
CA ALA A 205 -18.85 0.48 -1.94
C ALA A 205 -20.17 0.47 -2.73
N ARG A 206 -20.87 1.62 -2.74
CA ARG A 206 -22.12 1.82 -3.49
C ARG A 206 -21.97 2.98 -4.46
N GLN A 207 -22.68 2.94 -5.60
CA GLN A 207 -22.71 4.07 -6.52
C GLN A 207 -23.26 5.31 -5.80
N LYS A 208 -22.63 6.47 -5.99
CA LYS A 208 -23.12 7.75 -5.50
C LYS A 208 -24.49 8.04 -6.11
N ARG A 209 -25.49 8.31 -5.27
CA ARG A 209 -26.83 8.71 -5.74
C ARG A 209 -26.80 10.18 -6.17
N PRO A 210 -27.39 10.54 -7.32
CA PRO A 210 -27.43 11.92 -7.75
C PRO A 210 -28.31 12.75 -6.79
N MET A 211 -27.90 13.97 -6.47
CA MET A 211 -28.65 14.86 -5.56
C MET A 211 -30.04 15.24 -6.10
N SER A 212 -30.29 15.03 -7.39
CA SER A 212 -31.60 15.21 -8.02
C SER A 212 -32.59 14.10 -7.69
N SER A 213 -32.15 12.89 -7.30
CA SER A 213 -33.07 11.79 -6.95
C SER A 213 -33.68 11.94 -5.56
N ILE A 214 -33.19 12.90 -4.75
CA ILE A 214 -33.67 13.14 -3.40
C ILE A 214 -34.70 14.27 -3.46
N VAL A 215 -35.97 13.94 -3.24
CA VAL A 215 -37.07 14.90 -3.23
C VAL A 215 -37.30 15.37 -1.80
N LEU A 216 -37.03 16.65 -1.55
CA LEU A 216 -37.28 17.36 -0.29
C LEU A 216 -38.13 18.60 -0.58
N GLN A 217 -38.58 19.27 0.48
CA GLN A 217 -39.25 20.57 0.32
C GLN A 217 -38.32 21.58 -0.39
N PRO A 218 -38.85 22.47 -1.25
CA PRO A 218 -38.06 23.48 -1.95
C PRO A 218 -37.24 24.33 -0.97
N GLY A 219 -35.98 24.62 -1.32
CA GLY A 219 -35.08 25.45 -0.49
C GLY A 219 -34.37 24.73 0.65
N VAL A 220 -34.94 23.66 1.23
CA VAL A 220 -34.31 22.92 2.34
C VAL A 220 -33.00 22.25 1.91
N LYS A 221 -33.00 21.64 0.71
CA LYS A 221 -31.81 20.96 0.16
C LYS A 221 -30.65 21.93 -0.04
N ASP A 222 -30.93 23.10 -0.60
CA ASP A 222 -29.91 24.09 -0.94
C ASP A 222 -29.36 24.79 0.31
N MET A 223 -30.23 25.04 1.31
CA MET A 223 -29.82 25.54 2.63
C MET A 223 -28.84 24.57 3.32
N LEU A 224 -29.18 23.27 3.41
CA LEU A 224 -28.32 22.26 4.04
C LEU A 224 -26.99 22.10 3.30
N LEU A 225 -27.02 22.12 1.95
CA LEU A 225 -25.80 22.05 1.15
C LEU A 225 -24.90 23.27 1.36
N ALA A 226 -25.48 24.46 1.48
CA ALA A 226 -24.72 25.69 1.75
C ALA A 226 -24.10 25.66 3.15
N ASP A 227 -24.88 25.30 4.17
CA ASP A 227 -24.44 25.19 5.56
C ASP A 227 -23.29 24.17 5.73
N CYS A 228 -23.44 22.98 5.15
CA CYS A 228 -22.37 21.97 5.15
C CYS A 228 -21.10 22.44 4.43
N LYS A 229 -21.22 23.20 3.33
CA LYS A 229 -20.06 23.75 2.63
C LYS A 229 -19.37 24.82 3.47
N ASP A 230 -20.14 25.69 4.12
CA ASP A 230 -19.62 26.72 5.01
C ASP A 230 -18.87 26.10 6.20
N PHE A 231 -19.46 25.07 6.82
CA PHE A 231 -18.82 24.29 7.89
C PHE A 231 -17.50 23.63 7.46
N LEU A 232 -17.42 23.10 6.24
CA LEU A 232 -16.17 22.51 5.73
C LEU A 232 -15.12 23.57 5.38
N CYS A 233 -15.54 24.75 4.92
CA CYS A 233 -14.63 25.86 4.62
C CYS A 233 -14.16 26.59 5.87
N SER A 234 -14.85 26.46 7.00
CA SER A 234 -14.53 27.21 8.20
C SER A 234 -13.34 26.66 8.99
N GLU A 235 -12.72 25.53 8.60
CA GLU A 235 -11.69 24.74 9.33
C GLU A 235 -10.62 25.53 10.12
N GLU A 236 -10.32 26.79 9.75
CA GLU A 236 -9.49 27.71 10.54
C GLU A 236 -10.08 28.08 11.93
N TRP A 237 -11.41 28.06 12.11
CA TRP A 237 -12.11 28.52 13.33
C TRP A 237 -11.98 27.56 14.52
N ASP A 238 -11.78 26.27 14.27
CA ASP A 238 -11.70 25.21 15.29
C ASP A 238 -10.29 25.06 15.90
N SER A 239 -9.32 25.85 15.45
CA SER A 239 -7.93 25.83 15.94
C SER A 239 -7.67 26.65 17.21
N PHE A 240 -8.71 27.24 17.82
CA PHE A 240 -8.57 27.86 19.16
C PHE A 240 -8.17 26.79 20.19
N PRO A 241 -7.08 26.98 20.94
CA PRO A 241 -6.45 25.92 21.72
C PRO A 241 -7.33 25.52 22.90
N LYS A 242 -8.07 24.41 22.76
CA LYS A 242 -8.73 23.73 23.88
C LYS A 242 -7.70 23.05 24.78
N ARG A 243 -6.97 23.85 25.55
CA ARG A 243 -6.16 23.40 26.68
C ARG A 243 -7.04 23.41 27.93
N ILE A 244 -7.95 22.45 28.05
CA ILE A 244 -8.64 22.14 29.32
C ILE A 244 -8.65 20.61 29.50
N PRO A 245 -8.20 20.05 30.64
CA PRO A 245 -8.10 18.61 30.84
C PRO A 245 -9.47 17.95 30.95
N VAL A 246 -9.53 16.73 30.42
CA VAL A 246 -10.64 15.78 30.46
C VAL A 246 -11.01 15.33 31.87
N ALA A 247 -11.79 16.14 32.56
CA ALA A 247 -12.69 15.76 33.65
C ALA A 247 -13.68 16.93 33.77
N TRP A 248 -14.96 16.70 34.05
CA TRP A 248 -16.04 17.70 34.03
C TRP A 248 -16.71 17.92 32.66
N CYS A 249 -17.28 16.86 32.08
CA CYS A 249 -18.39 17.03 31.13
C CYS A 249 -19.35 15.84 31.21
N SER A 250 -19.85 15.55 32.41
CA SER A 250 -20.85 14.51 32.66
C SER A 250 -22.09 15.03 33.39
N TRP A 251 -22.18 16.34 33.67
CA TRP A 251 -23.22 16.92 34.54
C TRP A 251 -23.56 18.36 34.12
N GLU A 252 -23.86 18.63 32.85
CA GLU A 252 -24.46 19.93 32.47
C GLU A 252 -25.10 19.92 31.06
N ARG A 253 -25.61 18.77 30.61
CA ARG A 253 -26.25 18.66 29.28
C ARG A 253 -27.77 18.54 29.33
N GLN A 254 -28.37 18.50 30.52
CA GLN A 254 -29.82 18.42 30.69
C GLN A 254 -30.46 19.82 30.86
N ASP A 255 -29.81 20.75 31.56
CA ASP A 255 -30.41 22.06 31.89
C ASP A 255 -30.41 23.08 30.72
N PHE A 256 -29.54 22.88 29.72
CA PHE A 256 -29.50 23.80 28.57
C PHE A 256 -30.58 23.48 27.52
N PHE A 257 -31.07 22.22 27.47
CA PHE A 257 -32.06 21.81 26.48
C PHE A 257 -33.47 22.32 26.83
N ASP A 258 -33.80 22.40 28.12
CA ASP A 258 -35.10 22.94 28.60
C ASP A 258 -35.18 24.48 28.51
N SER A 259 -34.06 25.19 28.62
CA SER A 259 -34.03 26.66 28.46
C SER A 259 -34.26 27.11 27.01
N PHE A 260 -33.89 26.28 26.04
CA PHE A 260 -34.03 26.61 24.61
C PHE A 260 -35.45 26.38 24.08
N ILE A 261 -36.18 25.41 24.65
CA ILE A 261 -37.58 25.13 24.26
C ILE A 261 -38.55 26.14 24.91
N SER A 262 -38.27 26.61 26.13
CA SER A 262 -39.13 27.60 26.81
C SER A 262 -39.10 29.01 26.17
N ARG A 263 -38.06 29.38 25.43
CA ARG A 263 -37.96 30.71 24.78
C ARG A 263 -38.65 30.83 23.41
N ARG A 264 -39.25 29.77 22.85
CA ARG A 264 -39.97 29.82 21.56
C ARG A 264 -41.49 29.74 21.64
N THR A 265 -42.07 29.62 22.84
CA THR A 265 -43.51 29.72 23.06
C THR A 265 -43.77 30.81 24.10
N GLY A 266 -43.76 32.06 23.64
CA GLY A 266 -43.90 33.22 24.50
C GLY A 266 -44.16 34.52 23.73
N THR A 267 -45.07 34.44 22.75
CA THR A 267 -46.09 35.41 22.28
C THR A 267 -46.58 34.94 20.91
#